data_AF-A0A843M7K5-F1
#
_entry.id   AF-A0A843M7K5-F1
#
_cell.length_a   1.000
_cell.length_b   1.000
_cell.length_c   1.000
_cell.angle_alpha   90.00
_cell.angle_beta   90.00
_cell.angle_gamma   90.00
#
_symmetry.space_group_name_H-M   'P 1'
#
loop_
_entity.id
_entity.type
_entity.pdbx_description
1 polymer ?
#
loop_
_entity_poly.entity_id
_entity_poly.type
_entity_poly.pdbx_seq_one_letter_code
_entity_poly.pdbx_strand_id
1 'polypeptide(L)'
;MTEKKTHMLSEAEGYSLLRKYNVPAPVFEIVTSPEDAAKAAEKIGYPVVMKIVSPQIIHKSDAGGVVVGVPDAEGAKAAYEKIITSVKAYNPEAEIKGIIVEEMAKKGLELIIGGKIDPAFGRVITFGMGGTMVEFHRDVAIRLLPVTDDEIRSLIQSIKGYTLIKGYRGDAPKDEEFLFNTIKNACTFFETNENVVEFDINPLLLYEKGGSAVDARVIVQDEPVTLPIHYDPEKIVPVDYFKPASVAVIGASDDKTKMGYAAFHNLLQFTGPVYPVNNKREEIQGRKCYPSISAIPGHVDMVVLTIPAKFVPSTIEECGQKGVKMAVIITAGFKEMNEEGR
;
A
#
# COMPACT_ATOMS: atom_id res chain seq x y z
N MET A 1 -16.33 -13.04 13.47
CA MET A 1 -14.88 -13.01 13.76
C MET A 1 -14.70 -11.94 14.82
N THR A 2 -14.16 -12.28 15.98
CA THR A 2 -13.88 -11.31 17.04
C THR A 2 -12.91 -10.28 16.48
N GLU A 3 -13.26 -8.99 16.48
CA GLU A 3 -12.32 -7.93 16.10
C GLU A 3 -11.11 -8.04 17.03
N LYS A 4 -9.94 -8.37 16.47
CA LYS A 4 -8.70 -8.40 17.25
C LYS A 4 -8.37 -6.96 17.63
N LYS A 5 -8.12 -6.71 18.91
CA LYS A 5 -7.88 -5.37 19.42
C LYS A 5 -6.54 -4.85 18.91
N THR A 6 -6.57 -3.78 18.14
CA THR A 6 -5.36 -3.06 17.70
C THR A 6 -5.10 -1.88 18.64
N HIS A 7 -3.82 -1.55 18.85
CA HIS A 7 -3.41 -0.35 19.55
C HIS A 7 -2.20 0.30 18.87
N MET A 8 -2.07 1.61 19.03
CA MET A 8 -0.95 2.38 18.52
C MET A 8 0.18 2.40 19.56
N LEU A 9 1.42 2.15 19.13
CA LEU A 9 2.60 2.37 19.96
C LEU A 9 2.83 3.88 20.15
N SER A 10 3.42 4.27 21.28
CA SER A 10 3.91 5.64 21.44
C SER A 10 5.03 5.94 20.44
N GLU A 11 5.23 7.22 20.12
CA GLU A 11 6.29 7.68 19.21
C GLU A 11 7.68 7.17 19.64
N ALA A 12 7.97 7.18 20.94
CA ALA A 12 9.23 6.67 21.49
C ALA A 12 9.39 5.15 21.34
N GLU A 13 8.31 4.38 21.52
CA GLU A 13 8.30 2.93 21.25
C GLU A 13 8.50 2.66 19.76
N GLY A 14 7.83 3.43 18.89
CA GLY A 14 8.00 3.40 17.44
C GLY A 14 9.44 3.65 17.02
N TYR A 15 10.08 4.72 17.49
CA TYR A 15 11.49 5.00 17.23
C TYR A 15 12.42 3.92 17.76
N SER A 16 12.17 3.42 18.97
CA SER A 16 12.98 2.34 19.55
C SER A 16 12.89 1.06 18.73
N LEU A 17 11.71 0.79 18.16
CA LEU A 17 11.49 -0.36 17.29
C LEU A 17 12.18 -0.17 15.94
N LEU A 18 12.00 0.98 15.29
CA LEU A 18 12.65 1.33 14.01
C LEU A 18 14.19 1.29 14.09
N ARG A 19 14.77 1.81 15.18
CA ARG A 19 16.22 1.79 15.41
C ARG A 19 16.82 0.39 15.46
N LYS A 20 16.08 -0.62 15.96
CA LYS A 20 16.54 -2.02 15.95
C LYS A 20 16.76 -2.57 14.55
N TYR A 21 16.10 -1.96 13.55
CA TYR A 21 16.23 -2.32 12.15
C TYR A 21 17.12 -1.33 11.39
N ASN A 22 17.88 -0.46 12.06
CA ASN A 22 18.71 0.57 11.42
C ASN A 22 17.91 1.56 10.56
N VAL A 23 16.65 1.83 10.91
CA VAL A 23 15.91 2.99 10.40
C VAL A 23 16.23 4.17 11.32
N PRO A 24 16.86 5.24 10.83
CA PRO A 24 17.29 6.35 11.68
C PRO A 24 16.11 7.19 12.14
N ALA A 25 16.17 7.55 13.42
CA ALA A 25 15.19 8.37 14.11
C ALA A 25 15.92 9.40 14.98
N PRO A 26 15.34 10.60 15.22
CA PRO A 26 16.00 11.69 15.94
C PRO A 26 16.39 11.27 17.34
N VAL A 27 17.52 11.77 17.84
CA VAL A 27 17.88 11.57 19.26
C VAL A 27 16.76 12.15 20.12
N PHE A 28 16.30 11.39 21.10
CA PHE A 28 15.17 11.80 21.94
C PHE A 28 15.31 11.34 23.38
N GLU A 29 14.60 12.01 24.28
CA GLU A 29 14.44 11.66 25.69
C GLU A 29 13.01 11.97 26.15
N ILE A 30 12.41 11.11 26.96
CA ILE A 30 11.09 11.36 27.57
C ILE A 30 11.29 11.98 28.94
N VAL A 31 10.63 13.11 29.19
CA VAL A 31 10.74 13.87 30.42
C VAL A 31 9.37 14.08 31.07
N THR A 32 9.36 14.23 32.40
CA THR A 32 8.14 14.40 33.21
C THR A 32 8.18 15.65 34.10
N SER A 33 9.18 16.51 33.93
CA SER A 33 9.29 17.80 34.61
C SER A 33 9.88 18.87 33.67
N PRO A 34 9.58 20.17 33.89
CA PRO A 34 10.23 21.27 33.18
C PRO A 34 11.76 21.25 33.33
N GLU A 35 12.27 20.91 34.51
CA GLU A 35 13.71 20.84 34.79
C GLU A 35 14.40 19.75 33.97
N ASP A 36 13.78 18.57 33.86
CA ASP A 36 14.34 17.49 33.07
C ASP A 36 14.21 17.77 31.56
N ALA A 37 13.17 18.49 31.12
CA ALA A 37 13.07 18.99 29.75
C ALA A 37 14.25 19.88 29.37
N ALA A 38 14.65 20.81 30.26
CA ALA A 38 15.80 21.66 30.04
C ALA A 38 17.11 20.86 29.94
N LYS A 39 17.34 19.91 30.86
CA LYS A 39 18.54 19.05 30.85
C LYS A 39 18.62 18.18 29.59
N ALA A 40 17.49 17.59 29.21
CA ALA A 40 17.40 16.76 28.00
C ALA A 40 17.67 17.59 26.74
N ALA A 41 17.10 18.79 26.65
CA ALA A 41 17.33 19.69 25.52
C ALA A 41 18.80 20.14 25.41
N GLU A 42 19.44 20.46 26.53
CA GLU A 42 20.86 20.83 26.57
C GLU A 42 21.77 19.67 26.16
N LYS A 43 21.44 18.44 26.59
CA LYS A 43 22.16 17.22 26.22
C LYS A 43 22.00 16.86 24.74
N ILE A 44 20.81 17.04 24.17
CA ILE A 44 20.53 16.74 22.75
C ILE A 44 21.15 17.81 21.84
N GLY A 45 21.10 19.07 22.25
CA GLY A 45 21.56 20.21 21.47
C GLY A 45 20.42 20.95 20.78
N TYR A 46 20.52 22.27 20.75
CA TYR A 46 19.47 23.16 20.24
C TYR A 46 19.58 23.43 18.72
N PRO A 47 18.46 23.76 18.05
CA PRO A 47 17.10 23.76 18.60
C PRO A 47 16.51 22.35 18.75
N VAL A 48 15.59 22.19 19.70
CA VAL A 48 14.86 20.93 19.91
C VAL A 48 13.37 21.08 19.55
N VAL A 49 12.71 19.94 19.37
CA VAL A 49 11.25 19.82 19.28
C VAL A 49 10.74 19.12 20.53
N MET A 50 9.59 19.56 21.03
CA MET A 50 8.94 18.98 22.20
C MET A 50 7.52 18.58 21.84
N LYS A 51 7.16 17.31 22.06
CA LYS A 51 5.83 16.77 21.74
C LYS A 51 5.23 16.03 22.94
N ILE A 52 3.91 16.11 23.11
CA ILE A 52 3.20 15.37 24.16
C ILE A 52 3.25 13.85 23.89
N VAL A 53 3.46 13.06 24.95
CA VAL A 53 3.31 11.60 24.92
C VAL A 53 2.05 11.24 25.70
N SER A 54 0.97 10.94 24.98
CA SER A 54 -0.31 10.55 25.56
C SER A 54 -1.08 9.59 24.62
N PRO A 55 -1.58 8.45 25.12
CA PRO A 55 -2.39 7.53 24.31
C PRO A 55 -3.67 8.15 23.72
N GLN A 56 -4.23 9.16 24.38
CA GLN A 56 -5.48 9.80 24.00
C GLN A 56 -5.29 10.99 23.04
N ILE A 57 -4.06 11.48 22.86
CA ILE A 57 -3.76 12.65 22.03
C ILE A 57 -3.09 12.20 20.73
N ILE A 58 -3.90 11.76 19.76
CA ILE A 58 -3.43 11.30 18.45
C ILE A 58 -2.98 12.51 17.60
N HIS A 59 -3.82 13.55 17.51
CA HIS A 59 -3.53 14.79 16.78
C HIS A 59 -2.81 15.81 17.68
N LYS A 60 -1.52 15.57 17.93
CA LYS A 60 -0.67 16.34 18.87
C LYS A 60 -0.70 17.85 18.56
N SER A 61 -0.54 18.22 17.28
CA SER A 61 -0.50 19.62 16.86
C SER A 61 -1.81 20.36 17.14
N ASP A 62 -2.95 19.72 16.88
CA ASP A 62 -4.29 20.31 17.09
C ASP A 62 -4.58 20.53 18.58
N ALA A 63 -4.06 19.66 19.44
CA ALA A 63 -4.14 19.81 20.89
C ALA A 63 -3.14 20.83 21.47
N GLY A 64 -2.35 21.51 20.62
CA GLY A 64 -1.25 22.37 21.07
C GLY A 64 -0.12 21.60 21.77
N GLY A 65 -0.07 20.29 21.57
CA GLY A 65 0.88 19.38 22.18
C GLY A 65 2.23 19.29 21.47
N VAL A 66 2.54 20.21 20.55
CA VAL A 66 3.81 20.28 19.81
C VAL A 66 4.38 21.69 19.87
N VAL A 67 5.65 21.81 20.28
CA VAL A 67 6.43 23.05 20.21
C VAL A 67 7.72 22.75 19.44
N VAL A 68 7.92 23.46 18.33
CA VAL A 68 9.11 23.32 17.48
C VAL A 68 10.06 24.49 17.69
N GLY A 69 11.35 24.29 17.42
CA GLY A 69 12.34 25.38 17.40
C GLY A 69 12.66 25.93 18.79
N VAL A 70 12.63 25.08 19.82
CA VAL A 70 12.96 25.47 21.19
C VAL A 70 14.46 25.83 21.25
N PRO A 71 14.83 27.08 21.57
CA PRO A 71 16.18 27.58 21.32
C PRO A 71 17.16 27.39 22.48
N ASP A 72 16.66 27.22 23.70
CA ASP A 72 17.46 27.19 24.93
C ASP A 72 16.71 26.50 26.10
N ALA A 73 17.36 26.45 27.27
CA ALA A 73 16.84 25.79 28.47
C ALA A 73 15.60 26.47 29.06
N GLU A 74 15.51 27.80 28.97
CA GLU A 74 14.33 28.55 29.44
C GLU A 74 13.14 28.30 28.52
N GLY A 75 13.39 28.30 27.20
CA GLY A 75 12.43 27.93 26.18
C GLY A 75 11.91 26.50 26.36
N ALA A 76 12.76 25.55 26.76
CA ALA A 76 12.34 24.16 27.03
C ALA A 76 11.39 24.06 28.23
N LYS A 77 11.65 24.79 29.31
CA LYS A 77 10.74 24.86 30.47
C LYS A 77 9.40 25.48 30.09
N ALA A 78 9.44 26.61 29.38
CA ALA A 78 8.23 27.29 28.93
C ALA A 78 7.41 26.43 27.95
N ALA A 79 8.08 25.71 27.05
CA ALA A 79 7.44 24.78 26.13
C ALA A 79 6.78 23.61 26.87
N TYR A 80 7.44 23.06 27.90
CA TYR A 80 6.86 22.02 28.74
C TYR A 80 5.52 22.47 29.36
N GLU A 81 5.53 23.62 30.06
CA GLU A 81 4.34 24.14 30.73
C GLU A 81 3.22 24.48 29.74
N LYS A 82 3.58 25.05 28.59
CA LYS A 82 2.64 25.36 27.50
C LYS A 82 1.95 24.08 27.00
N ILE A 83 2.73 23.04 26.67
CA ILE A 83 2.19 21.77 26.16
C ILE A 83 1.23 21.14 27.17
N ILE A 84 1.63 21.05 28.45
CA ILE A 84 0.78 20.47 29.50
C ILE A 84 -0.53 21.25 29.64
N THR A 85 -0.45 22.58 29.65
CA THR A 85 -1.62 23.46 29.74
C THR A 85 -2.56 23.27 28.54
N SER A 86 -2.02 23.31 27.32
CA SER A 86 -2.80 23.16 26.09
C SER A 86 -3.48 21.79 25.99
N VAL A 87 -2.75 20.71 26.30
CA VAL A 87 -3.28 19.35 26.23
C VAL A 87 -4.38 19.11 27.27
N LYS A 88 -4.21 19.59 28.51
CA LYS A 88 -5.27 19.49 29.54
C LYS A 88 -6.51 20.32 29.21
N ALA A 89 -6.33 21.47 28.55
CA ALA A 89 -7.46 22.26 28.06
C ALA A 89 -8.18 21.57 26.90
N TYR A 90 -7.45 20.85 26.05
CA TYR A 90 -8.01 20.08 24.94
C TYR A 90 -8.75 18.82 25.41
N ASN A 91 -8.15 18.05 26.32
CA ASN A 91 -8.74 16.87 26.92
C ASN A 91 -8.32 16.74 28.41
N PRO A 92 -9.21 17.11 29.35
CA PRO A 92 -8.91 17.06 30.79
C PRO A 92 -8.61 15.66 31.33
N GLU A 93 -9.14 14.62 30.69
CA GLU A 93 -9.01 13.22 31.09
C GLU A 93 -7.83 12.51 30.39
N ALA A 94 -7.02 13.24 29.61
CA ALA A 94 -5.88 12.66 28.92
C ALA A 94 -4.80 12.20 29.90
N GLU A 95 -4.39 10.94 29.77
CA GLU A 95 -3.24 10.41 30.49
C GLU A 95 -1.96 10.94 29.83
N ILE A 96 -1.20 11.77 30.55
CA ILE A 96 0.07 12.30 30.08
C ILE A 96 1.19 11.43 30.63
N LYS A 97 1.84 10.66 29.76
CA LYS A 97 3.01 9.83 30.11
C LYS A 97 4.30 10.63 30.18
N GLY A 98 4.33 11.81 29.57
CA GLY A 98 5.46 12.73 29.57
C GLY A 98 5.47 13.62 28.32
N ILE A 99 6.60 14.27 28.08
CA ILE A 99 6.91 15.01 26.85
C ILE A 99 8.16 14.39 26.24
N ILE A 100 8.14 14.10 24.95
CA ILE A 100 9.34 13.71 24.20
C ILE A 100 10.07 14.98 23.79
N VAL A 101 11.34 15.08 24.18
CA VAL A 101 12.28 16.11 23.71
C VAL A 101 13.16 15.45 22.65
N GLU A 102 13.17 15.99 21.45
CA GLU A 102 13.88 15.40 20.31
C GLU A 102 14.69 16.44 19.52
N GLU A 103 15.74 15.98 18.85
CA GLU A 103 16.54 16.80 17.94
C GLU A 103 15.66 17.40 16.83
N MET A 104 15.77 18.71 16.59
CA MET A 104 15.06 19.32 15.48
C MET A 104 15.71 18.92 14.16
N ALA A 105 14.99 18.12 13.38
CA ALA A 105 15.47 17.67 12.08
C ALA A 105 15.74 18.85 11.13
N LYS A 106 16.81 18.71 10.34
CA LYS A 106 17.17 19.68 9.29
C LYS A 106 16.14 19.65 8.18
N LYS A 107 16.01 20.73 7.40
CA LYS A 107 15.20 20.69 6.19
C LYS A 107 15.76 19.66 5.21
N GLY A 108 14.89 18.81 4.67
CA GLY A 108 15.23 17.75 3.72
C GLY A 108 14.09 17.50 2.75
N LEU A 109 14.29 16.58 1.82
CA LEU A 109 13.21 16.09 0.97
C LEU A 109 12.29 15.21 1.80
N GLU A 110 11.02 15.59 1.91
CA GLU A 110 10.03 14.81 2.66
C GLU A 110 9.56 13.62 1.81
N LEU A 111 9.68 12.43 2.36
CA LEU A 111 9.25 11.15 1.79
C LEU A 111 8.38 10.41 2.80
N ILE A 112 7.62 9.44 2.32
CA ILE A 112 6.88 8.51 3.18
C ILE A 112 7.31 7.08 2.91
N ILE A 113 7.40 6.30 3.98
CA ILE A 113 7.54 4.84 3.92
C ILE A 113 6.49 4.25 4.86
N GLY A 114 5.51 3.57 4.30
CA GLY A 114 4.48 2.91 5.09
C GLY A 114 4.34 1.45 4.72
N GLY A 115 3.90 0.62 5.65
CA GLY A 115 3.51 -0.75 5.37
C GLY A 115 2.19 -1.06 6.04
N LYS A 116 1.36 -1.86 5.37
CA LYS A 116 0.09 -2.32 5.94
C LYS A 116 -0.20 -3.75 5.52
N ILE A 117 -1.04 -4.42 6.30
CA ILE A 117 -1.60 -5.71 5.91
C ILE A 117 -2.88 -5.45 5.11
N ASP A 118 -2.80 -5.66 3.81
CA ASP A 118 -3.94 -5.61 2.92
C ASP A 118 -4.74 -6.93 3.00
N PRO A 119 -6.08 -6.89 3.14
CA PRO A 119 -6.89 -8.09 3.27
C PRO A 119 -6.80 -9.04 2.06
N ALA A 120 -6.56 -8.52 0.86
CA ALA A 120 -6.48 -9.33 -0.35
C ALA A 120 -5.06 -9.80 -0.64
N PHE A 121 -4.08 -8.95 -0.31
CA PHE A 121 -2.71 -9.09 -0.81
C PHE A 121 -1.66 -9.41 0.26
N GLY A 122 -2.02 -9.37 1.54
CA GLY A 122 -1.09 -9.55 2.64
C GLY A 122 -0.23 -8.29 2.87
N ARG A 123 1.04 -8.47 3.23
CA ARG A 123 1.92 -7.34 3.55
C ARG A 123 2.25 -6.55 2.29
N VAL A 124 1.92 -5.26 2.30
CA VAL A 124 2.33 -4.30 1.27
C VAL A 124 3.25 -3.25 1.86
N ILE A 125 4.26 -2.84 1.09
CA ILE A 125 5.08 -1.66 1.35
C ILE A 125 4.67 -0.54 0.39
N THR A 126 4.57 0.67 0.91
CA THR A 126 4.24 1.91 0.20
C THR A 126 5.41 2.87 0.34
N PHE A 127 5.84 3.45 -0.77
CA PHE A 127 6.85 4.49 -0.80
C PHE A 127 6.37 5.66 -1.65
N GLY A 128 6.64 6.89 -1.24
CA GLY A 128 6.19 8.05 -1.98
C GLY A 128 6.78 9.35 -1.51
N MET A 129 6.36 10.42 -2.17
CA MET A 129 6.60 11.79 -1.72
C MET A 129 5.85 12.06 -0.41
N GLY A 130 6.45 12.85 0.48
CA GLY A 130 5.86 13.33 1.74
C GLY A 130 5.50 14.82 1.71
N GLY A 131 4.93 15.30 2.82
CA GLY A 131 4.60 16.70 3.04
C GLY A 131 3.25 17.16 2.48
N THR A 132 2.98 18.46 2.61
CA THR A 132 1.68 19.08 2.25
C THR A 132 1.33 18.98 0.76
N MET A 133 2.31 18.67 -0.10
CA MET A 133 2.09 18.46 -1.53
C MET A 133 1.44 17.10 -1.86
N VAL A 134 1.42 16.15 -0.92
CA VAL A 134 0.85 14.79 -1.12
C VAL A 134 -0.65 14.82 -1.35
N GLU A 135 -1.36 15.74 -0.70
CA GLU A 135 -2.81 15.89 -0.82
C GLU A 135 -3.26 16.20 -2.26
N PHE A 136 -2.38 16.78 -3.09
CA PHE A 136 -2.71 17.19 -4.45
C PHE A 136 -2.32 16.16 -5.53
N HIS A 137 -1.38 15.25 -5.28
CA HIS A 137 -0.82 14.40 -6.34
C HIS A 137 -0.71 12.90 -6.06
N ARG A 138 -0.89 12.42 -4.82
CA ARG A 138 -0.80 10.97 -4.44
C ARG A 138 0.33 10.23 -5.18
N ASP A 139 1.53 10.80 -5.18
CA ASP A 139 2.70 10.22 -5.85
C ASP A 139 3.32 9.13 -4.98
N VAL A 140 2.71 7.95 -5.05
CA VAL A 140 3.05 6.77 -4.27
C VAL A 140 3.17 5.55 -5.16
N ALA A 141 4.06 4.65 -4.78
CA ALA A 141 4.22 3.33 -5.37
C ALA A 141 4.10 2.26 -4.29
N ILE A 142 3.62 1.08 -4.67
CA ILE A 142 3.32 -0.03 -3.76
C ILE A 142 3.99 -1.30 -4.29
N ARG A 143 4.49 -2.15 -3.37
CA ARG A 143 4.95 -3.52 -3.66
C ARG A 143 4.41 -4.50 -2.62
N LEU A 144 4.28 -5.76 -3.04
CA LEU A 144 3.96 -6.89 -2.17
C LEU A 144 5.23 -7.38 -1.52
N LEU A 145 5.19 -7.68 -0.22
CA LEU A 145 6.31 -8.32 0.48
C LEU A 145 6.20 -9.86 0.37
N PRO A 146 7.34 -10.58 0.27
CA PRO A 146 8.71 -10.06 0.29
C PRO A 146 9.13 -9.41 -1.03
N VAL A 147 10.03 -8.42 -0.96
CA VAL A 147 10.62 -7.74 -2.13
C VAL A 147 12.11 -8.04 -2.28
N THR A 148 12.55 -8.08 -3.53
CA THR A 148 13.96 -8.15 -3.92
C THR A 148 14.61 -6.76 -3.94
N ASP A 149 15.95 -6.72 -3.92
CA ASP A 149 16.70 -5.46 -4.02
C ASP A 149 16.37 -4.68 -5.31
N ASP A 150 16.16 -5.37 -6.44
CA ASP A 150 15.79 -4.73 -7.71
C ASP A 150 14.36 -4.17 -7.68
N GLU A 151 13.45 -4.82 -6.96
CA GLU A 151 12.09 -4.29 -6.75
C GLU A 151 12.08 -3.06 -5.86
N ILE A 152 12.96 -2.97 -4.86
CA ILE A 152 13.13 -1.76 -4.04
C ILE A 152 13.68 -0.61 -4.89
N ARG A 153 14.71 -0.86 -5.71
CA ARG A 153 15.23 0.17 -6.63
C ARG A 153 14.17 0.64 -7.62
N SER A 154 13.42 -0.30 -8.18
CA SER A 154 12.28 0.00 -9.07
C SER A 154 11.19 0.81 -8.34
N LEU A 155 10.89 0.47 -7.08
CA LEU A 155 9.94 1.21 -6.25
C LEU A 155 10.36 2.68 -6.11
N ILE A 156 11.63 2.94 -5.77
CA ILE A 156 12.17 4.30 -5.64
C ILE A 156 12.08 5.07 -6.97
N GLN A 157 12.42 4.44 -8.07
CA GLN A 157 12.44 5.07 -9.41
C GLN A 157 11.05 5.30 -10.00
N SER A 158 10.02 4.62 -9.47
CA SER A 158 8.67 4.64 -10.05
C SER A 158 7.82 5.86 -9.67
N ILE A 159 8.21 6.59 -8.63
CA ILE A 159 7.51 7.82 -8.22
C ILE A 159 7.91 8.98 -9.15
N LYS A 160 6.97 9.89 -9.43
CA LYS A 160 7.23 11.07 -10.28
C LYS A 160 8.28 11.98 -9.64
N GLY A 161 8.28 12.05 -8.31
CA GLY A 161 9.24 12.77 -7.47
C GLY A 161 10.66 12.21 -7.50
N TYR A 162 10.94 11.10 -8.18
CA TYR A 162 12.29 10.53 -8.27
C TYR A 162 13.32 11.53 -8.81
N THR A 163 12.90 12.46 -9.67
CA THR A 163 13.77 13.54 -10.17
C THR A 163 14.31 14.45 -9.06
N LEU A 164 13.61 14.60 -7.93
CA LEU A 164 14.06 15.36 -6.77
C LEU A 164 15.08 14.58 -5.94
N ILE A 165 15.02 13.24 -5.96
CA ILE A 165 16.01 12.36 -5.34
C ILE A 165 17.29 12.37 -6.16
N LYS A 166 17.17 12.21 -7.48
CA LYS A 166 18.32 12.21 -8.42
C LYS A 166 19.00 13.58 -8.56
N GLY A 167 18.33 14.65 -8.14
CA GLY A 167 18.79 16.04 -8.31
C GLY A 167 18.38 16.63 -9.67
N TYR A 168 18.04 17.92 -9.66
CA TYR A 168 17.56 18.65 -10.84
C TYR A 168 18.01 20.12 -10.80
N ARG A 169 18.40 20.68 -11.96
CA ARG A 169 18.74 22.11 -12.18
C ARG A 169 19.54 22.79 -11.04
N GLY A 170 20.68 22.22 -10.68
CA GLY A 170 21.59 22.80 -9.69
C GLY A 170 21.39 22.27 -8.27
N ASP A 171 20.32 21.51 -8.02
CA ASP A 171 20.20 20.75 -6.77
C ASP A 171 21.04 19.48 -6.83
N ALA A 172 21.84 19.25 -5.79
CA ALA A 172 22.62 18.04 -5.63
C ALA A 172 21.70 16.82 -5.37
N PRO A 173 22.10 15.63 -5.87
CA PRO A 173 21.39 14.39 -5.59
C PRO A 173 21.28 14.15 -4.08
N LYS A 174 20.18 13.52 -3.69
CA LYS A 174 19.97 13.02 -2.34
C LYS A 174 20.57 11.62 -2.22
N ASP A 175 20.75 11.16 -0.98
CA ASP A 175 21.41 9.89 -0.68
C ASP A 175 20.49 8.69 -1.01
N GLU A 176 20.46 8.30 -2.29
CA GLU A 176 19.62 7.19 -2.78
C GLU A 176 20.02 5.84 -2.19
N GLU A 177 21.31 5.62 -1.91
CA GLU A 177 21.79 4.39 -1.28
C GLU A 177 21.29 4.26 0.17
N PHE A 178 21.36 5.35 0.92
CA PHE A 178 20.76 5.41 2.25
C PHE A 178 19.24 5.16 2.21
N LEU A 179 18.53 5.76 1.24
CA LEU A 179 17.09 5.56 1.08
C LEU A 179 16.76 4.09 0.77
N PHE A 180 17.50 3.48 -0.14
CA PHE A 180 17.38 2.06 -0.48
C PHE A 180 17.54 1.17 0.76
N ASN A 181 18.59 1.38 1.55
CA ASN A 181 18.82 0.63 2.77
C ASN A 181 17.72 0.86 3.81
N THR A 182 17.20 2.10 3.92
CA THR A 182 16.10 2.43 4.83
C THR A 182 14.81 1.70 4.45
N ILE A 183 14.44 1.67 3.16
CA ILE A 183 13.27 0.93 2.68
C ILE A 183 13.47 -0.58 2.90
N LYS A 184 14.65 -1.12 2.58
CA LYS A 184 14.99 -2.53 2.81
C LYS A 184 14.82 -2.92 4.28
N ASN A 185 15.34 -2.09 5.17
CA ASN A 185 15.21 -2.26 6.62
C ASN A 185 13.75 -2.18 7.08
N ALA A 186 12.95 -1.27 6.53
CA ALA A 186 11.52 -1.16 6.80
C ALA A 186 10.73 -2.40 6.31
N CYS A 187 11.13 -2.98 5.17
CA CYS A 187 10.55 -4.25 4.68
C CYS A 187 10.87 -5.39 5.64
N THR A 188 12.14 -5.54 6.04
CA THR A 188 12.55 -6.55 7.03
C THR A 188 11.83 -6.36 8.35
N PHE A 189 11.73 -5.13 8.85
CA PHE A 189 10.94 -4.78 10.03
C PHE A 189 9.51 -5.31 9.92
N PHE A 190 8.83 -5.07 8.80
CA PHE A 190 7.43 -5.46 8.69
C PHE A 190 7.22 -6.96 8.47
N GLU A 191 8.17 -7.63 7.82
CA GLU A 191 8.16 -9.08 7.61
C GLU A 191 8.38 -9.85 8.91
N THR A 192 9.31 -9.41 9.77
CA THR A 192 9.71 -10.15 10.97
C THR A 192 8.82 -9.89 12.18
N ASN A 193 8.05 -8.79 12.21
CA ASN A 193 7.16 -8.47 13.32
C ASN A 193 5.73 -8.92 13.01
N GLU A 194 5.37 -10.10 13.50
CA GLU A 194 4.07 -10.72 13.20
C GLU A 194 2.86 -9.97 13.78
N ASN A 195 3.06 -9.14 14.79
CA ASN A 195 2.01 -8.37 15.45
C ASN A 195 1.78 -6.98 14.85
N VAL A 196 2.67 -6.48 13.99
CA VAL A 196 2.53 -5.17 13.37
C VAL A 196 1.52 -5.28 12.22
N VAL A 197 0.44 -4.49 12.29
CA VAL A 197 -0.60 -4.45 11.24
C VAL A 197 -0.35 -3.33 10.24
N GLU A 198 0.23 -2.23 10.72
CA GLU A 198 0.48 -1.03 9.95
C GLU A 198 1.66 -0.27 10.57
N PHE A 199 2.49 0.33 9.74
CA PHE A 199 3.41 1.36 10.16
C PHE A 199 3.46 2.46 9.11
N ASP A 200 3.77 3.68 9.55
CA ASP A 200 3.93 4.85 8.70
C ASP A 200 5.10 5.69 9.22
N ILE A 201 6.11 5.86 8.38
CA ILE A 201 7.22 6.79 8.58
C ILE A 201 6.91 8.01 7.74
N ASN A 202 6.44 9.07 8.40
CA ASN A 202 5.93 10.25 7.71
C ASN A 202 6.07 11.52 8.58
N PRO A 203 7.06 12.40 8.30
CA PRO A 203 7.97 12.34 7.16
C PRO A 203 9.27 11.56 7.47
N LEU A 204 9.78 10.87 6.45
CA LEU A 204 11.20 10.59 6.30
C LEU A 204 11.85 11.80 5.61
N LEU A 205 12.76 12.49 6.28
CA LEU A 205 13.58 13.54 5.67
C LEU A 205 14.83 12.95 5.05
N LEU A 206 15.00 13.14 3.74
CA LEU A 206 16.18 12.72 3.00
C LEU A 206 17.10 13.90 2.68
N TYR A 207 18.39 13.73 2.94
CA TYR A 207 19.43 14.74 2.71
C TYR A 207 20.37 14.33 1.56
N GLU A 208 21.35 15.18 1.26
CA GLU A 208 22.47 14.81 0.36
C GLU A 208 23.32 13.67 0.93
N LYS A 209 23.33 13.51 2.25
CA LYS A 209 23.97 12.41 2.98
C LYS A 209 23.07 11.98 4.13
N GLY A 210 22.57 10.75 4.08
CA GLY A 210 21.67 10.19 5.08
C GLY A 210 20.26 10.78 5.08
N GLY A 211 19.55 10.53 6.18
CA GLY A 211 18.17 10.96 6.41
C GLY A 211 17.69 10.63 7.82
N SER A 212 16.45 10.99 8.14
CA SER A 212 15.85 10.76 9.46
C SER A 212 14.33 10.60 9.38
N ALA A 213 13.78 9.58 10.03
CA ALA A 213 12.36 9.42 10.30
C ALA A 213 11.93 10.39 11.40
N VAL A 214 11.23 11.48 11.05
CA VAL A 214 10.87 12.57 11.97
C VAL A 214 9.56 12.33 12.71
N ASP A 215 8.76 11.42 12.21
CA ASP A 215 7.63 10.86 12.92
C ASP A 215 7.42 9.42 12.44
N ALA A 216 6.94 8.59 13.36
CA ALA A 216 6.70 7.18 13.12
C ALA A 216 5.45 6.74 13.88
N ARG A 217 4.50 6.20 13.14
CA ARG A 217 3.32 5.54 13.69
C ARG A 217 3.46 4.05 13.47
N VAL A 218 3.21 3.27 14.52
CA VAL A 218 3.16 1.80 14.43
C VAL A 218 1.88 1.34 15.12
N ILE A 219 1.09 0.56 14.40
CA ILE A 219 -0.12 -0.07 14.91
C ILE A 219 0.16 -1.56 15.05
N VAL A 220 -0.12 -2.10 16.22
CA VAL A 220 0.05 -3.51 16.55
C VAL A 220 -1.27 -4.11 17.01
N GLN A 221 -1.36 -5.43 16.95
CA GLN A 221 -2.42 -6.22 17.58
C GLN A 221 -1.83 -7.23 18.55
N ASP A 222 -2.63 -7.71 19.50
CA ASP A 222 -2.16 -8.55 20.61
C ASP A 222 -1.67 -9.94 20.16
N GLU A 223 -2.21 -10.47 19.06
CA GLU A 223 -1.85 -11.77 18.51
C GLU A 223 -1.15 -11.63 17.14
N PRO A 224 -0.34 -12.61 16.70
CA PRO A 224 0.18 -12.63 15.34
C PRO A 224 -0.92 -12.43 14.27
N VAL A 225 -0.60 -11.66 13.25
CA VAL A 225 -1.51 -11.40 12.13
C VAL A 225 -1.57 -12.63 11.25
N THR A 226 -2.78 -13.15 11.07
CA THR A 226 -3.06 -14.18 10.08
C THR A 226 -3.11 -13.52 8.70
N LEU A 227 -2.09 -13.74 7.88
CA LEU A 227 -2.12 -13.29 6.50
C LEU A 227 -3.15 -14.09 5.67
N PRO A 228 -3.77 -13.47 4.66
CA PRO A 228 -4.48 -14.23 3.63
C PRO A 228 -3.55 -15.29 3.02
N ILE A 229 -4.12 -16.42 2.58
CA ILE A 229 -3.38 -17.61 2.10
C ILE A 229 -2.23 -17.16 1.19
N HIS A 230 -1.01 -17.61 1.55
CA HIS A 230 0.24 -17.24 0.88
C HIS A 230 0.11 -17.30 -0.65
N TYR A 231 0.61 -16.26 -1.30
CA TYR A 231 1.06 -16.31 -2.68
C TYR A 231 1.92 -17.56 -2.86
N ASP A 232 1.42 -18.52 -3.63
CA ASP A 232 2.14 -19.73 -3.97
C ASP A 232 2.85 -19.44 -5.32
N PRO A 233 4.18 -19.24 -5.33
CA PRO A 233 4.91 -18.97 -6.56
C PRO A 233 4.79 -20.12 -7.58
N GLU A 234 4.44 -21.34 -7.16
CA GLU A 234 4.15 -22.45 -8.07
C GLU A 234 2.75 -22.35 -8.71
N LYS A 235 1.86 -21.52 -8.14
CA LYS A 235 0.52 -21.20 -8.69
C LYS A 235 0.49 -19.88 -9.46
N ILE A 236 1.65 -19.33 -9.85
CA ILE A 236 1.68 -18.17 -10.74
C ILE A 236 0.97 -18.54 -12.03
N VAL A 237 -0.08 -17.81 -12.36
CA VAL A 237 -0.71 -17.89 -13.68
C VAL A 237 0.36 -17.49 -14.69
N PRO A 238 0.78 -18.38 -15.62
CA PRO A 238 1.81 -18.06 -16.58
C PRO A 238 1.45 -16.78 -17.34
N VAL A 239 2.39 -15.83 -17.45
CA VAL A 239 2.15 -14.54 -18.15
C VAL A 239 1.64 -14.76 -19.57
N ASP A 240 2.01 -15.87 -20.18
CA ASP A 240 1.55 -16.29 -21.51
C ASP A 240 0.04 -16.51 -21.59
N TYR A 241 -0.66 -16.74 -20.47
CA TYR A 241 -2.12 -16.80 -20.46
C TYR A 241 -2.74 -15.44 -20.84
N PHE A 242 -2.04 -14.33 -20.58
CA PHE A 242 -2.44 -12.99 -21.01
C PHE A 242 -2.04 -12.66 -22.46
N LYS A 243 -1.43 -13.61 -23.17
CA LYS A 243 -1.04 -13.50 -24.59
C LYS A 243 -1.64 -14.67 -25.38
N PRO A 244 -2.97 -14.80 -25.45
CA PRO A 244 -3.59 -15.90 -26.18
C PRO A 244 -3.20 -15.83 -27.66
N ALA A 245 -3.01 -16.99 -28.30
CA ALA A 245 -2.88 -17.09 -29.75
C ALA A 245 -4.25 -17.32 -30.42
N SER A 246 -5.25 -17.77 -29.66
CA SER A 246 -6.60 -18.10 -30.11
C SER A 246 -7.66 -17.77 -29.05
N VAL A 247 -8.81 -17.24 -29.49
CA VAL A 247 -9.90 -16.83 -28.59
C VAL A 247 -11.23 -17.38 -29.07
N ALA A 248 -12.08 -17.88 -28.16
CA ALA A 248 -13.46 -18.22 -28.48
C ALA A 248 -14.45 -17.37 -27.66
N VAL A 249 -15.57 -16.98 -28.26
CA VAL A 249 -16.63 -16.23 -27.58
C VAL A 249 -17.87 -17.12 -27.45
N ILE A 250 -18.15 -17.56 -26.23
CA ILE A 250 -19.30 -18.41 -25.90
C ILE A 250 -20.48 -17.52 -25.54
N GLY A 251 -21.56 -17.64 -26.32
CA GLY A 251 -22.67 -16.69 -26.28
C GLY A 251 -22.55 -15.58 -27.33
N ALA A 252 -21.68 -15.74 -28.34
CA ALA A 252 -21.57 -14.82 -29.46
C ALA A 252 -22.93 -14.58 -30.15
N SER A 253 -23.13 -13.38 -30.71
CA SER A 253 -24.39 -12.99 -31.34
C SER A 253 -24.19 -11.96 -32.47
N ASP A 254 -25.13 -11.93 -33.42
CA ASP A 254 -25.28 -10.84 -34.41
C ASP A 254 -26.19 -9.71 -33.92
N ASP A 255 -26.85 -9.93 -32.78
CA ASP A 255 -27.74 -8.96 -32.18
C ASP A 255 -26.93 -7.87 -31.48
N LYS A 256 -26.89 -6.68 -32.09
CA LYS A 256 -26.11 -5.51 -31.62
C LYS A 256 -26.43 -5.09 -30.18
N THR A 257 -27.58 -5.50 -29.65
CA THR A 257 -27.99 -5.18 -28.27
C THR A 257 -27.35 -6.11 -27.23
N LYS A 258 -26.78 -7.24 -27.65
CA LYS A 258 -26.24 -8.27 -26.74
C LYS A 258 -24.75 -8.11 -26.50
N MET A 259 -24.32 -8.40 -25.27
CA MET A 259 -22.89 -8.41 -24.91
C MET A 259 -22.06 -9.34 -25.79
N GLY A 260 -22.63 -10.48 -26.20
CA GLY A 260 -21.97 -11.42 -27.12
C GLY A 260 -21.68 -10.84 -28.50
N TYR A 261 -22.45 -9.85 -28.97
CA TYR A 261 -22.12 -9.11 -30.19
C TYR A 261 -20.89 -8.24 -29.99
N ALA A 262 -20.90 -7.40 -28.95
CA ALA A 262 -19.81 -6.47 -28.66
C ALA A 262 -18.49 -7.21 -28.38
N ALA A 263 -18.53 -8.27 -27.58
CA ALA A 263 -17.36 -9.09 -27.25
C ALA A 263 -16.73 -9.70 -28.52
N PHE A 264 -17.53 -10.31 -29.39
CA PHE A 264 -17.02 -10.91 -30.62
C PHE A 264 -16.54 -9.86 -31.63
N HIS A 265 -17.31 -8.77 -31.79
CA HIS A 265 -16.98 -7.69 -32.72
C HIS A 265 -15.62 -7.06 -32.41
N ASN A 266 -15.36 -6.77 -31.14
CA ASN A 266 -14.10 -6.17 -30.70
C ASN A 266 -12.89 -7.09 -30.90
N LEU A 267 -13.11 -8.40 -30.97
CA LEU A 267 -12.09 -9.40 -31.23
C LEU A 267 -11.85 -9.65 -32.72
N LEU A 268 -12.63 -9.09 -33.64
CA LEU A 268 -12.39 -9.28 -35.09
C LEU A 268 -11.05 -8.69 -35.57
N GLN A 269 -10.47 -7.75 -34.81
CA GLN A 269 -9.14 -7.17 -35.04
C GLN A 269 -8.00 -7.98 -34.40
N PHE A 270 -8.31 -9.01 -33.61
CA PHE A 270 -7.31 -9.89 -33.03
C PHE A 270 -6.59 -10.66 -34.14
N THR A 271 -5.26 -10.74 -34.05
CA THR A 271 -4.40 -11.28 -35.12
C THR A 271 -4.45 -12.81 -35.22
N GLY A 272 -4.88 -13.50 -34.17
CA GLY A 272 -5.03 -14.95 -34.15
C GLY A 272 -6.44 -15.44 -34.48
N PRO A 273 -6.70 -16.76 -34.47
CA PRO A 273 -8.02 -17.31 -34.71
C PRO A 273 -9.04 -16.87 -33.65
N VAL A 274 -10.23 -16.47 -34.11
CA VAL A 274 -11.37 -16.11 -33.25
C VAL A 274 -12.59 -16.95 -33.62
N TYR A 275 -13.18 -17.63 -32.63
CA TYR A 275 -14.26 -18.59 -32.84
C TYR A 275 -15.55 -18.14 -32.14
N PRO A 276 -16.64 -17.87 -32.88
CA PRO A 276 -17.94 -17.67 -32.25
C PRO A 276 -18.55 -19.02 -31.86
N VAL A 277 -19.10 -19.10 -30.65
CA VAL A 277 -19.78 -20.29 -30.14
C VAL A 277 -21.23 -19.95 -29.78
N ASN A 278 -22.17 -20.59 -30.49
CA ASN A 278 -23.61 -20.44 -30.33
C ASN A 278 -24.32 -21.69 -30.89
N ASN A 279 -25.23 -22.29 -30.11
CA ASN A 279 -25.95 -23.50 -30.49
C ASN A 279 -27.13 -23.31 -31.45
N LYS A 280 -27.43 -22.07 -31.88
CA LYS A 280 -28.57 -21.73 -32.75
C LYS A 280 -28.18 -21.13 -34.10
N ARG A 281 -26.89 -20.89 -34.33
CA ARG A 281 -26.39 -20.17 -35.51
C ARG A 281 -25.22 -20.93 -36.12
N GLU A 282 -25.19 -21.01 -37.44
CA GLU A 282 -24.08 -21.61 -38.19
C GLU A 282 -23.00 -20.58 -38.55
N GLU A 283 -23.35 -19.30 -38.54
CA GLU A 283 -22.45 -18.17 -38.82
C GLU A 283 -22.82 -16.98 -37.93
N ILE A 284 -21.80 -16.24 -37.46
CA ILE A 284 -21.93 -14.99 -36.70
C ILE A 284 -20.87 -14.00 -37.19
N GLN A 285 -21.30 -12.78 -37.54
CA GLN A 285 -20.46 -11.68 -38.02
C GLN A 285 -19.43 -12.08 -39.09
N GLY A 286 -19.85 -12.91 -40.07
CA GLY A 286 -18.98 -13.35 -41.18
C GLY A 286 -18.04 -14.51 -40.83
N ARG A 287 -18.21 -15.15 -39.66
CA ARG A 287 -17.35 -16.24 -39.18
C ARG A 287 -18.18 -17.48 -38.89
N LYS A 288 -17.64 -18.65 -39.27
CA LYS A 288 -18.23 -19.96 -38.94
C LYS A 288 -18.45 -20.08 -37.45
N CYS A 289 -19.67 -20.38 -37.05
CA CYS A 289 -20.09 -20.54 -35.67
C CYS A 289 -20.12 -22.02 -35.28
N TYR A 290 -19.68 -22.30 -34.06
CA TYR A 290 -19.62 -23.65 -33.51
C TYR A 290 -20.69 -23.85 -32.44
N PRO A 291 -21.35 -25.02 -32.37
CA PRO A 291 -22.43 -25.24 -31.42
C PRO A 291 -21.95 -25.36 -29.97
N SER A 292 -20.67 -25.72 -29.75
CA SER A 292 -20.03 -25.77 -28.44
C SER A 292 -18.51 -25.54 -28.57
N ILE A 293 -17.84 -25.32 -27.45
CA ILE A 293 -16.37 -25.14 -27.41
C ILE A 293 -15.63 -26.40 -27.85
N SER A 294 -16.17 -27.59 -27.55
CA SER A 294 -15.61 -28.87 -27.96
C SER A 294 -15.58 -29.05 -29.49
N ALA A 295 -16.56 -28.50 -30.20
CA ALA A 295 -16.72 -28.62 -31.65
C ALA A 295 -15.70 -27.78 -32.45
N ILE A 296 -14.98 -26.85 -31.81
CA ILE A 296 -13.94 -26.07 -32.47
C ILE A 296 -12.75 -26.99 -32.80
N PRO A 297 -12.27 -27.05 -34.05
CA PRO A 297 -11.08 -27.82 -34.39
C PRO A 297 -9.83 -27.13 -33.80
N GLY A 298 -8.93 -27.92 -33.24
CA GLY A 298 -7.67 -27.43 -32.68
C GLY A 298 -7.79 -26.89 -31.25
N HIS A 299 -6.84 -26.03 -30.90
CA HIS A 299 -6.65 -25.46 -29.56
C HIS A 299 -7.37 -24.11 -29.41
N VAL A 300 -7.81 -23.82 -28.18
CA VAL A 300 -8.33 -22.51 -27.78
C VAL A 300 -7.64 -22.10 -26.49
N ASP A 301 -6.89 -20.99 -26.51
CA ASP A 301 -6.14 -20.55 -25.33
C ASP A 301 -7.04 -19.86 -24.31
N MET A 302 -7.97 -19.05 -24.82
CA MET A 302 -8.84 -18.19 -24.02
C MET A 302 -10.29 -18.25 -24.48
N VAL A 303 -11.22 -18.24 -23.52
CA VAL A 303 -12.66 -18.10 -23.77
C VAL A 303 -13.21 -16.82 -23.14
N VAL A 304 -14.15 -16.18 -23.82
CA VAL A 304 -14.99 -15.09 -23.29
C VAL A 304 -16.41 -15.61 -23.19
N LEU A 305 -16.99 -15.66 -21.99
CA LEU A 305 -18.34 -16.15 -21.74
C LEU A 305 -19.30 -14.97 -21.59
N THR A 306 -20.32 -14.92 -22.43
CA THR A 306 -21.41 -13.93 -22.38
C THR A 306 -22.78 -14.60 -22.23
N ILE A 307 -22.83 -15.73 -21.51
CA ILE A 307 -24.03 -16.56 -21.29
C ILE A 307 -24.63 -16.33 -19.89
N PRO A 308 -25.91 -16.66 -19.63
CA PRO A 308 -26.47 -16.57 -18.28
C PRO A 308 -25.68 -17.36 -17.23
N ALA A 309 -25.56 -16.82 -16.01
CA ALA A 309 -24.76 -17.37 -14.92
C ALA A 309 -25.02 -18.88 -14.64
N LYS A 310 -26.27 -19.33 -14.76
CA LYS A 310 -26.65 -20.74 -14.55
C LYS A 310 -25.96 -21.74 -15.50
N PHE A 311 -25.47 -21.28 -16.65
CA PHE A 311 -24.78 -22.12 -17.63
C PHE A 311 -23.26 -22.02 -17.53
N VAL A 312 -22.73 -21.11 -16.71
CA VAL A 312 -21.29 -20.88 -16.59
C VAL A 312 -20.57 -22.11 -16.03
N PRO A 313 -21.00 -22.77 -14.93
CA PRO A 313 -20.25 -23.91 -14.38
C PRO A 313 -20.03 -25.05 -15.38
N SER A 314 -21.09 -25.50 -16.06
CA SER A 314 -20.99 -26.56 -17.07
C SER A 314 -20.14 -26.15 -18.27
N THR A 315 -20.21 -24.88 -18.67
CA THR A 315 -19.40 -24.36 -19.80
C THR A 315 -17.93 -24.29 -19.43
N ILE A 316 -17.59 -23.88 -18.20
CA ILE A 316 -16.22 -23.86 -17.70
C ILE A 316 -15.66 -25.28 -17.60
N GLU A 317 -16.46 -26.26 -17.19
CA GLU A 317 -16.05 -27.67 -17.20
C GLU A 317 -15.74 -28.17 -18.63
N GLU A 318 -16.60 -27.85 -19.61
CA GLU A 318 -16.35 -28.16 -21.03
C GLU A 318 -15.07 -27.47 -21.55
N CYS A 319 -14.83 -26.21 -21.16
CA CYS A 319 -13.61 -25.48 -21.49
C CYS A 319 -12.37 -26.17 -20.90
N GLY A 320 -12.45 -26.63 -19.64
CA GLY A 320 -11.39 -27.39 -18.99
C GLY A 320 -11.07 -28.70 -19.72
N GLN A 321 -12.10 -29.45 -20.13
CA GLN A 321 -11.94 -30.67 -20.93
C GLN A 321 -11.32 -30.40 -22.30
N LYS A 322 -11.62 -29.25 -22.92
CA LYS A 322 -10.99 -28.79 -24.16
C LYS A 322 -9.52 -28.36 -23.97
N GLY A 323 -9.09 -28.15 -22.72
CA GLY A 323 -7.74 -27.71 -22.38
C GLY A 323 -7.56 -26.19 -22.33
N VAL A 324 -8.66 -25.42 -22.36
CA VAL A 324 -8.63 -23.96 -22.30
C VAL A 324 -8.01 -23.52 -20.98
N LYS A 325 -7.08 -22.56 -21.05
CA LYS A 325 -6.28 -22.13 -19.90
C LYS A 325 -6.81 -20.87 -19.22
N MET A 326 -7.55 -20.04 -19.94
CA MET A 326 -8.07 -18.77 -19.43
C MET A 326 -9.54 -18.57 -19.80
N ALA A 327 -10.35 -18.10 -18.86
CA ALA A 327 -11.74 -17.72 -19.08
C ALA A 327 -12.01 -16.32 -18.55
N VAL A 328 -12.65 -15.48 -19.37
CA VAL A 328 -13.19 -14.17 -18.98
C VAL A 328 -14.71 -14.26 -18.98
N ILE A 329 -15.32 -14.07 -17.83
CA ILE A 329 -16.75 -14.26 -17.62
C ILE A 329 -17.43 -12.89 -17.55
N ILE A 330 -18.13 -12.52 -18.62
CA ILE A 330 -18.88 -11.27 -18.76
C ILE A 330 -20.37 -11.60 -18.69
N THR A 331 -20.83 -11.96 -17.49
CA THR A 331 -22.20 -12.46 -17.29
C THR A 331 -22.88 -11.68 -16.17
N ALA A 332 -24.06 -11.15 -16.45
CA ALA A 332 -24.95 -10.65 -15.40
C ALA A 332 -25.57 -11.83 -14.62
N GLY A 333 -25.83 -11.65 -13.33
CA GLY A 333 -26.52 -12.66 -12.50
C GLY A 333 -25.64 -13.42 -11.49
N PHE A 334 -24.36 -13.07 -11.35
CA PHE A 334 -23.60 -13.42 -10.14
C PHE A 334 -24.04 -12.48 -9.01
N LYS A 335 -25.12 -12.84 -8.30
CA LYS A 335 -25.51 -12.40 -6.95
C LYS A 335 -25.52 -10.90 -6.57
N GLU A 336 -25.32 -9.96 -7.50
CA GLU A 336 -25.30 -8.52 -7.20
C GLU A 336 -26.64 -7.81 -7.47
N MET A 337 -27.70 -8.51 -7.89
CA MET A 337 -29.00 -7.89 -8.23
C MET A 337 -30.25 -8.76 -7.95
N ASN A 338 -30.46 -9.21 -6.70
CA ASN A 338 -31.76 -9.68 -6.12
C ASN A 338 -32.00 -11.20 -5.98
N GLU A 339 -33.04 -11.53 -5.20
CA GLU A 339 -33.38 -12.82 -4.57
C GLU A 339 -33.74 -13.99 -5.49
N GLU A 340 -33.84 -13.80 -6.82
CA GLU A 340 -34.10 -14.90 -7.76
C GLU A 340 -32.84 -15.74 -8.08
N GLY A 341 -31.68 -15.37 -7.53
CA GLY A 341 -30.44 -16.16 -7.57
C GLY A 341 -30.31 -17.18 -6.43
N ARG A 342 -31.39 -17.92 -6.12
CA ARG A 342 -31.39 -18.95 -5.08
C ARG A 342 -31.13 -20.35 -5.61
#